data_AF-A0A0A1FGP0-F1
#
_entry.id   AF-A0A0A1FGP0-F1
#
_cell.length_a   1.000
_cell.length_b   1.000
_cell.length_c   1.000
_cell.angle_alpha   90.00
_cell.angle_beta   90.00
_cell.angle_gamma   90.00
#
_symmetry.space_group_name_H-M   'P 1'
#
loop_
_entity.id
_entity.type
_entity.pdbx_description
1 polymer ?
#
loop_
_entity_poly.entity_id
_entity_poly.type
_entity_poly.pdbx_seq_one_letter_code
_entity_poly.pdbx_strand_id
1 'polypeptide(L)' 'MVTSGSGVTNAITGLVIAFMDSIPMIVISGKVSLHVIEQDAFQ' A
#
# COMPACT_ATOMS: atom_id res chain seq x y z
N MET A 1 -4.31 5.32 -5.77
CA MET A 1 -4.69 5.40 -4.34
C MET A 1 -5.14 4.01 -3.93
N VAL A 2 -4.56 3.46 -2.87
CA VAL A 2 -4.74 2.06 -2.49
C VAL A 2 -5.19 1.99 -1.01
N THR A 3 -6.12 1.11 -0.68
CA THR A 3 -6.64 0.95 0.69
C THR A 3 -5.69 0.14 1.58
N SER A 4 -5.93 0.08 2.89
CA SER A 4 -5.17 -0.71 3.86
C SER A 4 -5.15 -2.21 3.49
N GLY A 5 -4.12 -2.93 3.92
CA GLY A 5 -4.07 -4.38 3.80
C GLY A 5 -3.72 -4.91 2.41
N SER A 6 -4.57 -5.79 1.85
CA SER A 6 -4.27 -6.53 0.59
C SER A 6 -4.10 -5.60 -0.62
N GLY A 7 -4.76 -4.44 -0.60
CA GLY A 7 -4.57 -3.41 -1.61
C GLY A 7 -3.10 -3.00 -1.73
N VAL A 8 -2.44 -2.68 -0.62
CA VAL A 8 -1.04 -2.23 -0.58
C VAL A 8 -0.11 -3.32 -1.11
N THR A 9 -0.35 -4.56 -0.70
CA THR A 9 0.43 -5.72 -1.13
C THR A 9 0.29 -5.97 -2.64
N ASN A 10 -0.89 -5.73 -3.21
CA ASN A 10 -1.11 -5.89 -4.66
C ASN A 10 -0.43 -4.82 -5.52
N ALA A 11 -0.08 -3.67 -4.94
CA ALA A 11 0.68 -2.63 -5.63
C ALA A 11 2.17 -2.97 -5.80
N ILE A 12 2.67 -4.04 -5.15
CA ILE A 12 4.08 -4.36 -5.12
C ILE A 12 4.64 -4.69 -6.50
N THR A 13 3.88 -5.39 -7.34
CA THR A 13 4.28 -5.73 -8.71
C THR A 13 4.46 -4.48 -9.56
N GLY A 14 3.56 -3.49 -9.43
CA GLY A 14 3.65 -2.22 -10.16
C GLY A 14 4.81 -1.33 -9.68
N LEU A 15 5.09 -1.34 -8.38
CA LEU A 15 6.25 -0.66 -7.78
C LEU A 15 7.58 -1.23 -8.29
N VAL A 16 7.69 -2.56 -8.37
CA VAL A 16 8.89 -3.23 -8.87
C VAL A 16 9.11 -2.92 -10.35
N ILE A 17 8.05 -2.93 -11.17
CA ILE A 17 8.15 -2.57 -12.59
C ILE A 17 8.59 -1.10 -12.75
N ALA A 18 7.97 -0.17 -12.01
CA ALA A 18 8.34 1.25 -12.09
C ALA A 18 9.79 1.51 -11.63
N PHE A 19 10.27 0.76 -10.63
CA PHE A 19 11.65 0.81 -10.19
C PHE A 19 12.62 0.28 -11.27
N MET A 20 12.27 -0.82 -11.94
CA MET A 20 13.09 -1.39 -13.01
C MET A 20 13.17 -0.47 -14.24
N ASP A 21 12.07 0.18 -14.58
CA ASP A 21 11.98 1.07 -15.75
C ASP A 21 12.43 2.52 -15.42
N SER A 22 12.89 2.78 -14.19
CA SER A 22 13.26 4.13 -13.70
C SER A 22 12.13 5.16 -13.90
N ILE A 23 10.88 4.71 -13.80
CA ILE A 23 9.69 5.55 -13.95
C ILE A 23 9.35 6.13 -12.56
N PRO A 24 9.31 7.46 -12.40
CA PRO A 24 8.92 8.06 -11.14
C PRO A 24 7.44 7.77 -10.85
N MET A 25 7.16 7.03 -9.78
CA MET A 25 5.82 6.62 -9.35
C MET A 25 5.58 6.99 -7.89
N ILE A 26 4.41 7.56 -7.59
CA ILE A 26 3.98 7.89 -6.22
C ILE A 26 2.82 6.97 -5.84
N VAL A 27 3.02 6.16 -4.80
CA VAL A 27 1.97 5.28 -4.25
C VAL A 27 1.48 5.82 -2.91
N ILE A 28 0.22 6.28 -2.88
CA ILE A 28 -0.46 6.71 -1.66
C ILE A 28 -1.38 5.58 -1.19
N SER A 29 -1.12 5.10 0.03
CA SER A 29 -1.91 4.07 0.69
C SER A 29 -2.57 4.62 1.96
N GLY A 30 -3.83 4.26 2.19
CA GLY A 30 -4.50 4.46 3.47
C GLY A 30 -4.03 3.43 4.49
N LYS A 31 -3.75 3.86 5.72
CA LYS A 31 -3.53 2.97 6.87
C LYS A 31 -4.69 3.09 7.86
N VAL A 32 -4.99 1.99 8.54
CA VAL A 32 -5.86 2.01 9.72
C VAL A 32 -5.23 2.88 10.80
N SER A 33 -6.07 3.53 11.63
CA SER A 33 -5.60 4.42 12.70
C SER A 33 -4.61 3.69 13.64
N LEU A 34 -3.55 4.39 14.06
CA LEU A 34 -2.50 3.85 14.93
C LEU A 34 -3.04 3.27 16.24
N HIS A 35 -4.20 3.74 16.71
CA HIS A 35 -4.84 3.30 17.95
C HIS A 35 -5.59 1.96 17.83
N VAL A 36 -5.79 1.45 16.61
CA VAL A 36 -6.51 0.21 16.31
C VAL A 36 -5.66 -0.79 15.52
N ILE A 37 -4.38 -0.47 15.30
CA ILE A 37 -3.38 -1.44 14.84
C ILE A 37 -3.28 -2.53 15.92
N GLU A 38 -3.40 -3.80 15.50
CA GLU A 38 -3.41 -5.01 16.36
C GLU A 38 -4.71 -5.33 17.12
N GLN A 39 -5.78 -4.54 16.97
CA GLN A 39 -7.09 -4.83 17.60
C GLN A 39 -8.07 -5.61 16.72
N ASP A 40 -7.57 -6.39 15.76
CA ASP A 40 -8.40 -7.06 14.73
C ASP A 40 -9.37 -6.08 14.03
N ALA A 41 -8.90 -4.84 13.84
CA ALA A 41 -9.68 -3.79 13.22
C ALA A 41 -9.85 -4.10 11.72
N PHE A 42 -11.11 -4.16 11.29
CA PHE A 42 -11.47 -4.35 9.88
C PHE A 42 -10.80 -3.30 8.98
N GLN A 43 -10.36 -3.75 7.80
CA GLN A 43 -9.70 -2.93 6.77
C GLN A 43 -10.56 -1.82 6.21
#